data_AF-A0A8X6S398-F1
#
_entry.id   AF-A0A8X6S398-F1
#
_cell.length_a   1.000
_cell.length_b   1.000
_cell.length_c   1.000
_cell.angle_alpha   90.00
_cell.angle_beta   90.00
_cell.angle_gamma   90.00
#
_symmetry.space_group_name_H-M   'P 1'
#
loop_
_entity.id
_entity.type
_entity.pdbx_description
1 polymer ?
#
loop_
_entity_poly.entity_id
_entity_poly.type
_entity_poly.pdbx_seq_one_letter_code
_entity_poly.pdbx_strand_id
1 'polypeptide(L)'
;MNSPIPSQRFNKKESGLDTAVETVATVSMQIAAKEAKDVSEHSDIPVAIDGTWQKHGHTSLNGAVIVTSFYTGKVLDASIFLRFCKCPNKMHNENCKANHFGNSGSMDISGAIEIFQRSESLHGLQYTKFLGEADARAYKAINEMQP
;
A
#
# COMPACT_ATOMS: atom_id res chain seq x y z
N MET A 1 1.52 -23.94 -10.40
CA MET A 1 2.96 -24.03 -10.72
C MET A 1 3.65 -24.52 -9.47
N ASN A 2 4.28 -25.70 -9.51
CA ASN A 2 5.15 -26.18 -8.44
C ASN A 2 6.56 -25.72 -8.76
N SER A 3 6.90 -24.49 -8.39
CA SER A 3 8.27 -24.01 -8.47
C SER A 3 9.14 -24.78 -7.48
N PRO A 4 10.40 -25.11 -7.83
CA PRO A 4 11.32 -25.79 -6.93
C PRO A 4 11.54 -24.96 -5.66
N ILE A 5 11.74 -25.65 -4.53
CA ILE A 5 12.02 -25.00 -3.24
C ILE A 5 13.32 -24.20 -3.38
N PRO A 6 13.32 -22.88 -3.14
CA PRO A 6 14.52 -22.09 -3.29
C PRO A 6 15.61 -22.52 -2.30
N SER A 7 16.86 -22.49 -2.75
CA SER A 7 18.00 -22.85 -1.89
C SER A 7 18.14 -21.87 -0.72
N GLN A 8 18.75 -22.31 0.40
CA GLN A 8 19.04 -21.43 1.53
C GLN A 8 19.86 -20.18 1.12
N ARG A 9 20.78 -20.34 0.16
CA ARG A 9 21.57 -19.23 -0.39
C ARG A 9 20.70 -18.22 -1.15
N PHE A 10 19.69 -18.69 -1.86
CA PHE A 10 18.72 -17.83 -2.55
C PHE A 10 17.91 -17.03 -1.54
N ASN A 11 17.30 -17.69 -0.55
CA ASN A 11 16.49 -17.02 0.47
C ASN A 11 17.28 -15.96 1.24
N LYS A 12 18.56 -16.22 1.56
CA LYS A 12 19.41 -15.24 2.24
C LYS A 12 19.64 -13.98 1.39
N LYS A 13 19.83 -14.15 0.07
CA LYS A 13 20.01 -13.01 -0.84
C LYS A 13 18.70 -12.24 -1.03
N GLU A 14 17.60 -12.96 -1.22
CA GLU A 14 16.25 -12.39 -1.33
C GLU A 14 15.93 -11.54 -0.10
N SER A 15 16.08 -12.09 1.10
CA SER A 15 15.87 -11.35 2.35
C SER A 15 16.76 -10.10 2.47
N GLY A 16 18.02 -10.16 2.03
CA GLY A 16 18.89 -8.99 2.03
C GLY A 16 18.44 -7.89 1.06
N LEU A 17 17.92 -8.29 -0.11
CA LEU A 17 17.36 -7.36 -1.10
C LEU A 17 16.05 -6.76 -0.62
N ASP A 18 15.16 -7.56 -0.05
CA ASP A 18 13.86 -7.12 0.48
C ASP A 18 14.07 -6.02 1.53
N THR A 19 14.92 -6.27 2.52
CA THR A 19 15.24 -5.29 3.57
C THR A 19 15.81 -4.00 2.97
N ALA A 20 16.70 -4.09 1.98
CA ALA A 20 17.31 -2.92 1.35
C ALA A 20 16.28 -2.09 0.57
N VAL A 21 15.42 -2.74 -0.21
CA VAL A 21 14.36 -2.09 -0.99
C VAL A 21 13.34 -1.45 -0.06
N GLU A 22 12.90 -2.16 0.98
CA GLU A 22 11.95 -1.64 1.97
C GLU A 22 12.51 -0.41 2.71
N THR A 23 13.79 -0.46 3.09
CA THR A 23 14.47 0.66 3.73
C THR A 23 14.50 1.89 2.82
N VAL A 24 14.91 1.71 1.56
CA VAL A 24 15.00 2.81 0.59
C VAL A 24 13.61 3.39 0.30
N ALA A 25 12.60 2.53 0.09
CA ALA A 25 11.23 2.97 -0.15
C ALA A 25 10.69 3.79 1.04
N THR A 26 10.86 3.27 2.27
CA THR A 26 10.41 3.93 3.49
C THR A 26 11.06 5.30 3.68
N VAL A 27 12.39 5.37 3.56
CA VAL A 27 13.13 6.64 3.70
C VAL A 27 12.73 7.63 2.61
N SER A 28 12.60 7.17 1.36
CA SER A 28 12.18 8.01 0.24
C SER A 28 10.80 8.62 0.47
N MET A 29 9.83 7.80 0.91
CA MET A 29 8.46 8.26 1.20
C MET A 29 8.42 9.22 2.40
N GLN A 30 9.21 8.98 3.44
CA GLN A 30 9.34 9.91 4.57
C GLN A 30 9.92 11.27 4.14
N ILE A 31 10.89 11.29 3.24
CA ILE A 31 11.44 12.53 2.68
C ILE A 31 10.38 13.24 1.83
N ALA A 32 9.69 12.50 0.95
CA ALA A 32 8.62 13.06 0.13
C ALA A 32 7.48 13.67 0.96
N ALA A 33 7.12 13.05 2.08
CA ALA A 33 6.14 13.57 3.03
C ALA A 33 6.58 14.89 3.68
N LYS A 34 7.85 14.98 4.12
CA LYS A 34 8.40 16.22 4.65
C LYS A 34 8.39 17.33 3.61
N GLU A 35 8.84 17.04 2.40
CA GLU A 35 8.81 18.02 1.32
C GLU A 35 7.40 18.48 0.97
N ALA A 36 6.41 17.57 0.98
CA ALA A 36 5.01 17.95 0.75
C ALA A 36 4.48 18.90 1.84
N LYS A 37 4.89 18.69 3.10
CA LYS A 37 4.59 19.60 4.20
C LYS A 37 5.27 20.96 4.01
N ASP A 38 6.54 20.96 3.63
CA ASP A 38 7.32 22.19 3.44
C ASP A 38 6.76 23.04 2.28
N VAL A 39 6.34 22.40 1.19
CA VAL A 39 5.74 23.09 0.02
C VAL A 39 4.35 23.65 0.31
N SER A 40 3.55 22.95 1.12
CA SER A 40 2.19 23.38 1.44
C SER A 40 2.09 24.32 2.64
N GLU A 41 3.15 24.39 3.46
CA GLU A 41 3.19 25.12 4.74
C GLU A 41 2.15 24.62 5.78
N HIS A 42 1.50 23.48 5.54
CA HIS A 42 0.52 22.87 6.43
C HIS A 42 0.56 21.34 6.38
N SER A 43 -0.08 20.67 7.34
CA SER A 43 -0.13 19.20 7.40
C SER A 43 -1.24 18.58 6.53
N ASP A 44 -2.17 19.39 6.03
CA ASP A 44 -3.31 18.92 5.24
C ASP A 44 -2.91 18.76 3.77
N ILE A 45 -2.73 17.53 3.31
CA ILE A 45 -2.22 17.27 1.96
C ILE A 45 -3.33 16.67 1.09
N PRO A 46 -3.72 17.32 -0.03
CA PRO A 46 -4.50 16.67 -1.06
C PRO A 46 -3.65 15.61 -1.75
N VAL A 47 -4.23 14.42 -1.99
CA VAL A 47 -3.50 13.28 -2.55
C VAL A 47 -4.18 12.62 -3.74
N ALA A 48 -3.40 12.12 -4.69
CA ALA A 48 -3.88 11.20 -5.72
C ALA A 48 -3.72 9.76 -5.20
N ILE A 49 -4.76 8.94 -5.34
CA ILE A 49 -4.76 7.52 -4.96
C ILE A 49 -4.87 6.70 -6.23
N ASP A 50 -3.96 5.75 -6.40
CA ASP A 50 -3.98 4.82 -7.52
C ASP A 50 -3.65 3.39 -7.07
N GLY A 51 -4.22 2.42 -7.77
CA GLY A 51 -4.11 0.99 -7.48
C GLY A 51 -3.51 0.23 -8.65
N THR A 52 -2.56 -0.66 -8.37
CA THR A 52 -1.97 -1.54 -9.39
C THR A 52 -2.12 -3.01 -9.03
N TRP A 53 -2.36 -3.84 -10.04
CA TRP A 53 -2.74 -5.23 -9.89
C TRP A 53 -1.86 -6.16 -10.72
N GLN A 54 -1.58 -7.36 -10.20
CA GLN A 54 -0.79 -8.35 -10.93
C GLN A 54 -1.45 -8.80 -12.26
N LYS A 55 -2.78 -8.84 -12.30
CA LYS A 55 -3.57 -9.29 -13.45
C LYS A 55 -4.67 -8.30 -13.75
N HIS A 56 -5.04 -8.22 -15.03
CA HIS A 56 -6.21 -7.47 -15.45
C HIS A 56 -7.51 -8.13 -14.95
N GLY A 57 -8.53 -7.32 -14.66
CA GLY A 57 -9.82 -7.75 -14.13
C GLY A 57 -9.81 -8.13 -12.64
N HIS A 58 -10.98 -8.52 -12.11
CA HIS A 58 -11.19 -8.75 -10.67
C HIS A 58 -10.64 -10.09 -10.12
N THR A 59 -9.59 -10.64 -10.75
CA THR A 59 -9.01 -11.95 -10.41
C THR A 59 -7.60 -11.86 -9.81
N SER A 60 -7.14 -10.62 -9.56
CA SER A 60 -5.82 -10.39 -8.98
C SER A 60 -5.71 -10.93 -7.56
N LEU A 61 -4.57 -11.57 -7.32
CA LEU A 61 -4.20 -12.09 -6.00
C LEU A 61 -3.23 -11.16 -5.28
N ASN A 62 -2.56 -10.27 -5.99
CA ASN A 62 -1.64 -9.31 -5.43
C ASN A 62 -1.94 -7.93 -6.02
N GLY A 63 -1.70 -6.90 -5.23
CA GLY A 63 -1.74 -5.52 -5.68
C GLY A 63 -1.14 -4.56 -4.69
N ALA A 64 -1.08 -3.31 -5.11
CA ALA A 64 -0.60 -2.21 -4.30
C ALA A 64 -1.51 -1.00 -4.51
N VAL A 65 -1.78 -0.28 -3.43
CA VAL A 65 -2.42 1.03 -3.45
C VAL A 65 -1.37 2.05 -3.08
N ILE A 66 -1.27 3.13 -3.85
CA ILE A 66 -0.23 4.15 -3.74
C ILE A 66 -0.91 5.51 -3.57
N VAL A 67 -0.35 6.32 -2.69
CA VAL A 67 -0.78 7.69 -2.45
C VAL A 67 0.32 8.65 -2.87
N THR A 68 -0.03 9.64 -3.69
CA THR A 68 0.89 10.63 -4.25
C THR A 68 0.45 12.04 -3.86
N SER A 69 1.38 12.90 -3.45
CA SER A 69 1.10 14.30 -3.14
C SER A 69 0.68 15.06 -4.39
N PHE A 70 -0.41 15.82 -4.33
CA PHE A 70 -0.77 16.74 -5.41
C PHE A 70 0.21 17.90 -5.56
N TYR A 71 0.85 18.33 -4.47
CA TYR A 71 1.76 19.48 -4.51
C TYR A 71 3.11 19.13 -5.14
N THR A 72 3.66 17.96 -4.80
CA THR A 72 5.02 17.57 -5.21
C THR A 72 5.04 16.51 -6.30
N GLY A 73 3.92 15.82 -6.55
CA GLY A 73 3.87 14.67 -7.45
C GLY A 73 4.66 13.45 -6.95
N LYS A 74 5.11 13.45 -5.68
CA LYS A 74 5.90 12.37 -5.09
C LYS A 74 5.03 11.40 -4.32
N VAL A 75 5.42 10.13 -4.35
CA VAL A 75 4.77 9.06 -3.58
C VAL A 75 5.00 9.30 -2.09
N LEU A 76 3.90 9.35 -1.35
CA LEU A 76 3.88 9.56 0.09
C LEU A 76 3.78 8.25 0.86
N ASP A 77 3.00 7.29 0.37
CA ASP A 77 2.77 6.02 1.05
C ASP A 77 2.26 4.93 0.07
N ALA A 78 2.41 3.67 0.45
CA ALA A 78 1.88 2.52 -0.28
C ALA A 78 1.43 1.37 0.64
N SER A 79 0.29 0.76 0.32
CA SER A 79 -0.22 -0.46 0.95
C SER A 79 -0.17 -1.63 -0.02
N ILE A 80 0.45 -2.73 0.41
CA ILE A 80 0.65 -3.93 -0.42
C ILE A 80 -0.30 -5.03 0.03
N PHE A 81 -1.08 -5.57 -0.90
CA PHE A 81 -2.07 -6.63 -0.63
C PHE A 81 -1.70 -7.95 -1.29
N LEU A 82 -1.83 -9.03 -0.52
CA LEU A 82 -1.69 -10.40 -0.96
C LEU A 82 -2.91 -11.20 -0.49
N ARG A 83 -3.59 -11.86 -1.43
CA ARG A 83 -4.63 -12.89 -1.22
C ARG A 83 -4.07 -14.29 -1.35
N PHE A 84 -2.86 -14.41 -1.90
CA PHE A 84 -2.25 -15.71 -2.13
C PHE A 84 -1.55 -16.24 -0.87
N CYS A 85 -1.98 -17.40 -0.39
CA CYS A 85 -1.37 -18.13 0.72
C CYS A 85 -0.77 -19.44 0.20
N LYS A 86 0.54 -19.64 0.44
CA LYS A 86 1.25 -20.91 0.18
C LYS A 86 1.11 -21.92 1.32
N CYS A 87 0.19 -21.69 2.24
CA CYS A 87 0.12 -22.42 3.50
C CYS A 87 -0.41 -23.84 3.29
N PRO A 88 0.15 -24.86 3.97
CA PRO A 88 -0.35 -26.22 3.89
C PRO A 88 -1.84 -26.30 4.29
N ASN A 89 -2.62 -27.10 3.58
CA ASN A 89 -4.04 -27.35 3.88
C ASN A 89 -4.94 -26.10 3.95
N LYS A 90 -4.52 -24.96 3.35
CA LYS A 90 -5.21 -23.67 3.47
C LYS A 90 -5.39 -23.19 4.92
N MET A 91 -4.60 -23.71 5.85
CA MET A 91 -4.57 -23.22 7.23
C MET A 91 -3.52 -22.12 7.33
N HIS A 92 -3.97 -20.90 7.60
CA HIS A 92 -3.07 -19.77 7.81
C HIS A 92 -2.18 -20.06 9.01
N ASN A 93 -0.86 -20.01 8.80
CA ASN A 93 0.14 -20.12 9.85
C ASN A 93 0.84 -18.77 10.05
N GLU A 94 1.72 -18.69 11.05
CA GLU A 94 2.52 -17.49 11.36
C GLU A 94 3.36 -16.96 10.19
N ASN A 95 3.69 -17.83 9.23
CA ASN A 95 4.49 -17.49 8.05
C ASN A 95 3.62 -17.08 6.84
N CYS A 96 2.29 -17.04 6.99
CA CYS A 96 1.40 -16.61 5.94
C CYS A 96 1.56 -15.12 5.65
N LYS A 97 1.77 -14.76 4.38
CA LYS A 97 1.87 -13.38 3.92
C LYS A 97 0.55 -12.83 3.36
N ALA A 98 -0.52 -13.63 3.33
CA ALA A 98 -1.82 -13.16 2.86
C ALA A 98 -2.42 -12.22 3.92
N ASN A 99 -2.70 -10.98 3.52
CA ASN A 99 -3.19 -9.91 4.39
C ASN A 99 -4.52 -9.31 3.91
N HIS A 100 -5.07 -9.78 2.77
CA HIS A 100 -6.38 -9.34 2.29
C HIS A 100 -7.38 -10.49 2.21
N PHE A 101 -8.53 -10.30 2.85
CA PHE A 101 -9.65 -11.24 2.81
C PHE A 101 -10.84 -10.55 2.12
N GLY A 102 -11.10 -10.93 0.86
CA GLY A 102 -12.11 -10.28 0.04
C GLY A 102 -11.92 -10.53 -1.44
N ASN A 103 -12.68 -9.79 -2.27
CA ASN A 103 -12.43 -9.73 -3.71
C ASN A 103 -11.32 -8.70 -4.02
N SER A 104 -10.79 -8.69 -5.24
CA SER A 104 -9.72 -7.74 -5.57
C SER A 104 -10.22 -6.30 -5.69
N GLY A 105 -11.50 -6.08 -6.02
CA GLY A 105 -12.08 -4.74 -6.07
C GLY A 105 -12.17 -4.06 -4.70
N SER A 106 -12.12 -4.80 -3.59
CA SER A 106 -12.08 -4.22 -2.25
C SER A 106 -10.67 -3.85 -1.79
N MET A 107 -9.62 -4.22 -2.53
CA MET A 107 -8.23 -3.90 -2.17
C MET A 107 -7.95 -2.40 -2.31
N ASP A 108 -8.53 -1.72 -3.31
CA ASP A 108 -8.43 -0.26 -3.44
C ASP A 108 -8.92 0.46 -2.19
N ILE A 109 -10.12 0.06 -1.74
CA ILE A 109 -10.79 0.64 -0.59
C ILE A 109 -9.98 0.36 0.68
N SER A 110 -9.59 -0.90 0.89
CA SER A 110 -8.80 -1.30 2.05
C SER A 110 -7.44 -0.59 2.10
N GLY A 111 -6.78 -0.41 0.96
CA GLY A 111 -5.50 0.30 0.85
C GLY A 111 -5.61 1.78 1.14
N ALA A 112 -6.60 2.44 0.57
CA ALA A 112 -6.85 3.84 0.86
C ALA A 112 -7.15 4.03 2.36
N ILE A 113 -7.98 3.16 2.95
CA ILE A 113 -8.28 3.19 4.38
C ILE A 113 -7.01 3.04 5.23
N GLU A 114 -6.20 2.01 4.96
CA GLU A 114 -4.98 1.74 5.75
C GLU A 114 -4.01 2.92 5.69
N ILE A 115 -3.79 3.49 4.49
CA ILE A 115 -2.89 4.61 4.29
C ILE A 115 -3.42 5.87 5.01
N PHE A 116 -4.71 6.18 4.88
CA PHE A 116 -5.30 7.35 5.53
C PHE A 116 -5.21 7.26 7.05
N GLN A 117 -5.51 6.09 7.63
CA GLN A 117 -5.45 5.87 9.08
C GLN A 117 -4.04 6.02 9.66
N ARG A 118 -2.99 5.62 8.92
CA ARG A 118 -1.61 5.71 9.41
C ARG A 118 -0.90 7.01 9.04
N SER A 119 -1.45 7.81 8.13
CA SER A 119 -0.81 9.04 7.60
C SER A 119 -0.30 10.00 8.69
N GLU A 120 -1.13 10.28 9.70
CA GLU A 120 -0.77 11.22 10.77
C GLU A 120 0.35 10.66 11.67
N SER A 121 0.27 9.39 12.04
CA SER A 121 1.29 8.77 12.92
C SER A 121 2.60 8.49 12.19
N LEU A 122 2.53 8.11 10.92
CA LEU A 122 3.69 7.75 10.11
C LEU A 122 4.43 8.96 9.54
N HIS A 123 3.70 10.00 9.14
CA HIS A 123 4.23 11.14 8.40
C HIS A 123 3.93 12.51 9.02
N GLY A 124 3.02 12.60 9.99
CA GLY A 124 2.55 13.89 10.53
C GLY A 124 1.74 14.69 9.51
N LEU A 125 1.12 14.01 8.55
CA LEU A 125 0.28 14.57 7.50
C LEU A 125 -1.14 14.05 7.67
N GLN A 126 -2.12 14.90 7.36
CA GLN A 126 -3.51 14.51 7.24
C GLN A 126 -3.92 14.56 5.77
N TYR A 127 -4.42 13.45 5.23
CA TYR A 127 -4.89 13.39 3.85
C TYR A 127 -6.35 13.85 3.81
N THR A 128 -6.57 15.10 3.37
CA THR A 128 -7.89 15.76 3.50
C THR A 128 -8.74 15.68 2.24
N LYS A 129 -8.12 15.70 1.07
CA LYS A 129 -8.81 15.57 -0.23
C LYS A 129 -8.11 14.52 -1.04
N PHE A 130 -8.87 13.81 -1.87
CA PHE A 130 -8.27 12.87 -2.80
C PHE A 130 -8.93 12.82 -4.16
N LEU A 131 -8.12 12.46 -5.14
CA LEU A 131 -8.53 12.08 -6.49
C LEU A 131 -8.06 10.65 -6.72
N GLY A 132 -8.90 9.78 -7.25
CA GLY A 132 -8.46 8.43 -7.62
C GLY A 132 -9.45 7.76 -8.53
N GLU A 133 -9.01 6.72 -9.23
CA GLU A 133 -9.86 5.89 -10.08
C GLU A 133 -10.76 4.93 -9.29
N ALA A 134 -10.63 4.93 -7.97
CA ALA A 134 -11.38 4.05 -7.11
C ALA A 134 -12.90 4.32 -7.19
N ASP A 135 -13.68 3.24 -7.16
CA ASP A 135 -15.15 3.27 -7.17
C ASP A 135 -15.71 4.29 -6.16
N ALA A 136 -16.92 4.82 -6.41
CA ALA A 136 -17.63 5.72 -5.49
C ALA A 136 -17.76 5.18 -4.04
N ARG A 137 -17.62 3.86 -3.86
CA ARG A 137 -17.53 3.20 -2.55
C ARG A 137 -16.27 3.56 -1.77
N ALA A 138 -15.12 3.66 -2.43
CA ALA A 138 -13.88 4.13 -1.82
C ALA A 138 -14.05 5.57 -1.33
N TYR A 139 -14.67 6.40 -2.17
CA TYR A 139 -14.91 7.79 -1.83
C TYR A 139 -15.77 7.94 -0.57
N LYS A 140 -16.88 7.19 -0.53
CA LYS A 140 -17.77 7.15 0.63
C LYS A 140 -17.05 6.66 1.90
N ALA A 141 -16.29 5.58 1.81
CA ALA A 141 -15.58 5.01 2.96
C ALA A 141 -14.53 5.98 3.54
N ILE A 142 -13.81 6.71 2.68
CA ILE A 142 -12.82 7.69 3.12
C ILE A 142 -13.49 8.87 3.81
N ASN A 143 -14.56 9.42 3.24
CA ASN A 143 -15.30 10.51 3.84
C ASN A 143 -15.95 10.14 5.19
N GLU A 144 -16.41 8.89 5.34
CA GLU A 144 -16.97 8.41 6.61
C GLU A 144 -15.90 8.27 7.72
N MET A 145 -14.61 8.24 7.37
CA MET A 145 -13.51 8.22 8.34
C MET A 145 -12.98 9.61 8.72
N GLN A 146 -13.26 10.63 7.92
CA GLN A 146 -12.89 12.00 8.29
C GLN A 146 -13.81 12.50 9.42
N PRO A 147 -13.26 13.12 10.47
CA PRO A 147 -14.04 13.61 11.61
C PRO A 147 -15.02 14.74 11.26
#